data_AF-A0A7C5QSR4-F1
#
_entry.id   AF-A0A7C5QSR4-F1
#
_cell.length_a   1.000
_cell.length_b   1.000
_cell.length_c   1.000
_cell.angle_alpha   90.00
_cell.angle_beta   90.00
_cell.angle_gamma   90.00
#
_symmetry.space_group_name_H-M   'P 1'
#
loop_
_entity.id
_entity.type
_entity.pdbx_description
1 polymer ?
#
loop_
_entity_poly.entity_id
_entity_poly.type
_entity_poly.pdbx_seq_one_letter_code
_entity_poly.pdbx_strand_id
1 'polypeptide(L)'
;MRLHGLTTLFELLGDRVVYRNLEPADPHLPGLRSAWREMGLAGPQVPRKADAGYAQAIVWLLRRARPGLERLLYIGDTRLLDGTAFHNIQAAGGWPARAFIASEDLAAPPRLERDGPLFLANRWALLGEFLSQAEAEGLSLGPQTALVLDLDKTTLGARGRNDGAVDRARVDGVRATVAALLGERFDQAAFDRAYGELNRPTYHPFTADNQDYLAYICLAVGAGMIGFEGLLDQVQAGNLQNFQDFLAAVAPQARAAEPRLRALHEEIVMRVEAGDPTPFKEFRRREYLGTVARFGRPSGEAPIEVRLREEILITQEVREAALVAGRRGALVFGLSDKPDEASFPPPGAEGLQPLHRTPTHAYGESLPAPWGNG
;
A
#
# COMPACT_ATOMS: atom_id res chain seq x y z
N MET A 1 23.31 5.53 8.14
CA MET A 1 22.03 4.91 8.57
C MET A 1 22.32 3.87 9.65
N ARG A 2 21.34 3.59 10.53
CA ARG A 2 21.46 2.55 11.55
C ARG A 2 20.11 1.89 11.83
N LEU A 3 20.16 0.70 12.43
CA LEU A 3 18.99 0.05 12.99
C LEU A 3 18.59 0.74 14.30
N HIS A 4 17.30 0.96 14.46
CA HIS A 4 16.67 1.46 15.67
C HIS A 4 15.81 0.32 16.26
N GLY A 5 15.43 0.45 17.52
CA GLY A 5 14.69 -0.60 18.23
C GLY A 5 13.35 -0.96 17.58
N LEU A 6 12.72 -2.01 18.10
CA LEU A 6 11.36 -2.37 17.73
C LEU A 6 10.39 -1.21 18.02
N THR A 7 9.50 -0.98 17.07
CA THR A 7 8.46 0.05 17.09
C THR A 7 7.23 -0.51 16.38
N THR A 8 6.13 0.24 16.38
CA THR A 8 4.92 -0.04 15.61
C THR A 8 4.51 1.22 14.84
N LEU A 9 3.65 1.10 13.84
CA LEU A 9 2.98 2.28 13.29
C LEU A 9 2.04 2.90 14.33
N PHE A 10 1.49 2.10 15.24
CA PHE A 10 0.63 2.55 16.33
C PHE A 10 1.35 3.53 17.26
N GLU A 11 2.68 3.42 17.45
CA GLU A 11 3.45 4.38 18.24
C GLU A 11 3.35 5.82 17.67
N LEU A 12 3.36 5.97 16.34
CA LEU A 12 3.30 7.28 15.69
C LEU A 12 1.89 7.70 15.23
N LEU A 13 0.97 6.77 15.01
CA LEU A 13 -0.37 7.03 14.47
C LEU A 13 -1.51 6.77 15.46
N GLY A 14 -1.29 5.96 16.51
CA GLY A 14 -2.39 5.27 17.18
C GLY A 14 -3.19 4.44 16.17
N ASP A 15 -4.52 4.50 16.25
CA ASP A 15 -5.43 3.88 15.28
C ASP A 15 -5.83 4.81 14.12
N ARG A 16 -5.16 5.96 13.95
CA ARG A 16 -5.44 6.92 12.87
C ARG A 16 -4.83 6.47 11.55
N VAL A 17 -5.24 5.29 11.10
CA VAL A 17 -4.89 4.68 9.84
C VAL A 17 -6.16 4.29 9.09
N VAL A 18 -6.17 4.51 7.79
CA VAL A 18 -7.20 4.01 6.89
C VAL A 18 -6.54 3.24 5.75
N TYR A 19 -7.10 2.06 5.49
CA TYR A 19 -6.66 1.15 4.43
C TYR A 19 -7.53 1.33 3.17
N ARG A 20 -7.32 0.48 2.15
CA ARG A 20 -7.97 0.58 0.83
C ARG A 20 -9.48 0.79 0.91
N ASN A 21 -10.13 0.12 1.85
CA ASN A 21 -11.59 0.04 1.92
C ASN A 21 -12.23 1.31 2.49
N LEU A 22 -11.42 2.29 2.94
CA LEU A 22 -11.88 3.51 3.59
C LEU A 22 -12.68 3.26 4.88
N GLU A 23 -12.26 2.22 5.60
CA GLU A 23 -12.77 1.84 6.92
C GLU A 23 -11.65 2.11 7.95
N PRO A 24 -11.71 3.21 8.71
CA PRO A 24 -10.66 3.57 9.65
C PRO A 24 -10.45 2.51 10.73
N ALA A 25 -9.21 2.31 11.17
CA ALA A 25 -8.93 1.47 12.34
C ALA A 25 -9.40 2.11 13.65
N ASP A 26 -9.49 3.45 13.70
CA ASP A 26 -10.05 4.18 14.84
C ASP A 26 -11.56 3.95 14.92
N PRO A 27 -12.07 3.27 15.97
CA PRO A 27 -13.48 2.92 16.07
C PRO A 27 -14.40 4.14 16.25
N HIS A 28 -13.85 5.33 16.51
CA HIS A 28 -14.62 6.56 16.63
C HIS A 28 -14.84 7.28 15.29
N LEU A 29 -14.19 6.82 14.21
CA LEU A 29 -14.37 7.35 12.87
C LEU A 29 -15.21 6.38 12.04
N PRO A 30 -16.36 6.82 11.47
CA PRO A 30 -17.15 5.93 10.64
C PRO A 30 -16.47 5.72 9.28
N GLY A 31 -16.62 4.51 8.75
CA GLY A 31 -16.10 4.13 7.45
C GLY A 31 -17.03 4.49 6.30
N LEU A 32 -16.50 4.37 5.08
CA LEU A 32 -17.18 4.61 3.81
C LEU A 32 -18.54 3.92 3.75
N ARG A 33 -18.65 2.65 4.17
CA ARG A 33 -19.90 1.89 4.09
C ARG A 33 -21.06 2.59 4.81
N SER A 34 -20.77 3.21 5.95
CA SER A 34 -21.76 3.92 6.76
C SER A 34 -21.93 5.39 6.41
N ALA A 35 -20.87 6.05 5.89
CA ALA A 35 -20.79 7.51 5.83
C ALA A 35 -20.61 8.09 4.42
N TRP A 36 -20.68 7.28 3.34
CA TRP A 36 -20.46 7.75 1.96
C TRP A 36 -21.31 8.97 1.57
N ARG A 37 -22.56 9.07 2.05
CA ARG A 37 -23.42 10.23 1.81
C ARG A 37 -22.90 11.49 2.47
N GLU A 38 -22.44 11.38 3.72
CA GLU A 38 -21.86 12.49 4.47
C GLU A 38 -20.50 12.92 3.90
N MET A 39 -19.77 11.99 3.29
CA MET A 39 -18.55 12.25 2.53
C MET A 39 -18.82 12.94 1.18
N GLY A 40 -20.08 13.02 0.74
CA GLY A 40 -20.46 13.62 -0.54
C GLY A 40 -20.25 12.72 -1.76
N LEU A 41 -20.17 11.41 -1.56
CA LEU A 41 -19.95 10.43 -2.63
C LEU A 41 -21.25 9.99 -3.29
N ALA A 42 -21.15 9.49 -4.52
CA ALA A 42 -22.30 8.99 -5.29
C ALA A 42 -22.84 7.65 -4.77
N GLY A 43 -22.00 6.86 -4.10
CA GLY A 43 -22.36 5.56 -3.57
C GLY A 43 -21.27 4.97 -2.67
N PRO A 44 -21.48 3.76 -2.13
CA PRO A 44 -20.56 3.10 -1.21
C PRO A 44 -19.38 2.40 -1.92
N GLN A 45 -19.23 2.56 -3.24
CA GLN A 45 -18.13 1.97 -3.99
C GLN A 45 -16.80 2.59 -3.56
N VAL A 46 -15.78 1.76 -3.38
CA VAL A 46 -14.45 2.20 -2.94
C VAL A 46 -13.74 2.91 -4.09
N PRO A 47 -13.48 4.24 -4.01
CA PRO A 47 -12.77 4.98 -5.05
C PRO A 47 -11.29 4.56 -5.13
N ARG A 48 -10.66 4.73 -6.30
CA ARG A 48 -9.20 4.56 -6.45
C ARG A 48 -8.46 5.68 -5.74
N LYS A 49 -7.24 5.42 -5.26
CA LYS A 49 -6.40 6.41 -4.56
C LYS A 49 -6.18 7.70 -5.37
N ALA A 50 -6.15 7.57 -6.70
CA ALA A 50 -6.01 8.69 -7.64
C ALA A 50 -7.34 9.38 -8.01
N ASP A 51 -8.50 8.92 -7.51
CA ASP A 51 -9.80 9.51 -7.82
C ASP A 51 -10.13 10.68 -6.88
N ALA A 52 -10.92 11.63 -7.37
CA ALA A 52 -11.41 12.74 -6.55
C ALA A 52 -12.29 12.28 -5.36
N GLY A 53 -13.06 11.20 -5.54
CA GLY A 53 -13.89 10.62 -4.47
C GLY A 53 -13.06 10.09 -3.30
N TYR A 54 -11.86 9.55 -3.56
CA TYR A 54 -10.94 9.13 -2.49
C TYR A 54 -10.50 10.33 -1.67
N ALA A 55 -10.09 11.42 -2.32
CA ALA A 55 -9.71 12.63 -1.64
C ALA A 55 -10.85 13.26 -0.82
N GLN A 56 -12.08 13.26 -1.33
CA GLN A 56 -13.27 13.70 -0.59
C GLN A 56 -13.43 12.91 0.72
N ALA A 57 -13.35 11.58 0.64
CA ALA A 57 -13.43 10.73 1.82
C ALA A 57 -12.28 10.99 2.81
N ILE A 58 -11.03 11.11 2.33
CA ILE A 58 -9.88 11.40 3.20
C ILE A 58 -10.03 12.76 3.89
N VAL A 59 -10.38 13.82 3.17
CA VAL A 59 -10.59 15.16 3.77
C VAL A 59 -11.72 15.12 4.80
N TRP A 60 -12.80 14.40 4.51
CA TRP A 60 -13.90 14.19 5.45
C TRP A 60 -13.42 13.50 6.73
N LEU A 61 -12.67 12.40 6.59
CA LEU A 61 -12.09 11.67 7.72
C LEU A 61 -11.12 12.53 8.54
N LEU A 62 -10.25 13.31 7.89
CA LEU A 62 -9.33 14.22 8.57
C LEU A 62 -10.08 15.28 9.39
N ARG A 63 -11.11 15.91 8.81
CA ARG A 63 -11.94 16.90 9.51
C ARG A 63 -12.75 16.28 10.65
N ARG A 64 -13.18 15.02 10.50
CA ARG A 64 -13.89 14.28 11.54
C ARG A 64 -12.96 13.89 12.69
N ALA A 65 -11.74 13.46 12.38
CA ALA A 65 -10.69 13.16 13.35
C ALA A 65 -10.22 14.41 14.10
N ARG A 66 -10.18 15.56 13.41
CA ARG A 66 -9.88 16.85 14.01
C ARG A 66 -10.56 18.02 13.28
N PRO A 67 -11.48 18.74 13.95
CA PRO A 67 -11.97 20.03 13.47
C PRO A 67 -10.87 21.10 13.46
N GLY A 68 -10.98 22.09 12.56
CA GLY A 68 -10.07 23.24 12.54
C GLY A 68 -8.71 22.99 11.87
N LEU A 69 -8.60 21.95 11.05
CA LEU A 69 -7.43 21.77 10.18
C LEU A 69 -7.43 22.85 9.09
N GLU A 70 -6.25 23.42 8.86
CA GLU A 70 -6.02 24.52 7.93
C GLU A 70 -4.85 24.24 6.98
N ARG A 71 -4.03 23.23 7.28
CA ARG A 71 -2.76 22.97 6.57
C ARG A 71 -2.56 21.47 6.34
N LEU A 72 -1.90 21.13 5.23
CA LEU A 72 -1.61 19.75 4.86
C LEU A 72 -0.13 19.57 4.51
N LEU A 73 0.50 18.59 5.14
CA LEU A 73 1.76 18.03 4.67
C LEU A 73 1.51 16.56 4.33
N TYR A 74 2.01 16.13 3.17
CA TYR A 74 1.90 14.76 2.70
C TYR A 74 3.28 14.15 2.51
N ILE A 75 3.45 12.88 2.89
CA ILE A 75 4.69 12.11 2.68
C ILE A 75 4.33 10.84 1.91
N GLY A 76 5.01 10.59 0.79
CA GLY A 76 4.80 9.42 -0.08
C GLY A 76 6.07 8.97 -0.79
N ASP A 77 5.95 7.97 -1.67
CA ASP A 77 7.07 7.36 -2.38
C ASP A 77 6.98 7.50 -3.90
N THR A 78 5.77 7.64 -4.45
CA THR A 78 5.53 7.54 -5.89
C THR A 78 4.98 8.84 -6.47
N ARG A 79 5.75 9.50 -7.35
CA ARG A 79 5.34 10.79 -7.97
C ARG A 79 3.96 10.73 -8.61
N LEU A 80 3.66 9.64 -9.34
CA LEU A 80 2.38 9.51 -10.04
C LEU A 80 1.23 9.28 -9.05
N LEU A 81 1.26 8.18 -8.28
CA LEU A 81 0.14 7.81 -7.41
C LEU A 81 -0.01 8.74 -6.20
N ASP A 82 1.05 8.96 -5.42
CA ASP A 82 1.00 9.82 -4.24
C ASP A 82 0.87 11.29 -4.62
N GLY A 83 1.55 11.73 -5.69
CA GLY A 83 1.41 13.10 -6.19
C GLY A 83 -0.02 13.39 -6.63
N THR A 84 -0.66 12.49 -7.39
CA THR A 84 -2.07 12.66 -7.76
C THR A 84 -3.00 12.61 -6.54
N ALA A 85 -2.80 11.66 -5.61
CA ALA A 85 -3.60 11.59 -4.39
C ALA A 85 -3.48 12.88 -3.56
N PHE A 86 -2.26 13.37 -3.38
CA PHE A 86 -1.97 14.65 -2.72
C PHE A 86 -2.71 15.81 -3.39
N HIS A 87 -2.61 15.96 -4.72
CA HIS A 87 -3.26 17.06 -5.43
C HIS A 87 -4.78 17.01 -5.27
N ASN A 88 -5.38 15.83 -5.32
CA ASN A 88 -6.82 15.68 -5.10
C ASN A 88 -7.20 16.02 -3.65
N ILE A 89 -6.43 15.57 -2.65
CA ILE A 89 -6.67 15.89 -1.23
C ILE A 89 -6.51 17.39 -0.99
N GLN A 90 -5.49 18.02 -1.58
CA GLN A 90 -5.28 19.46 -1.55
C GLN A 90 -6.49 20.21 -2.13
N ALA A 91 -6.96 19.79 -3.31
CA ALA A 91 -8.12 20.41 -3.97
C ALA A 91 -9.41 20.24 -3.15
N ALA A 92 -9.65 19.06 -2.59
CA ALA A 92 -10.84 18.79 -1.77
C ALA A 92 -10.78 19.49 -0.39
N GLY A 93 -9.58 19.64 0.18
CA GLY A 93 -9.34 20.26 1.47
C GLY A 93 -9.37 21.78 1.43
N GLY A 94 -8.90 22.38 0.33
CA GLY A 94 -8.72 23.82 0.18
C GLY A 94 -7.60 24.38 1.04
N TRP A 95 -6.67 23.53 1.50
CA TRP A 95 -5.61 23.91 2.44
C TRP A 95 -4.31 24.27 1.71
N PRO A 96 -3.55 25.28 2.20
CA PRO A 96 -2.13 25.38 1.92
C PRO A 96 -1.43 24.06 2.19
N ALA A 97 -0.73 23.54 1.18
CA ALA A 97 -0.20 22.19 1.23
C ALA A 97 1.13 22.01 0.51
N ARG A 98 1.92 21.04 0.98
CA ARG A 98 3.12 20.52 0.30
C ARG A 98 3.19 19.01 0.45
N ALA A 99 3.83 18.35 -0.52
CA ALA A 99 4.13 16.93 -0.43
C ALA A 99 5.62 16.68 -0.57
N PHE A 100 6.13 15.72 0.19
CA PHE A 100 7.44 15.13 0.03
C PHE A 100 7.28 13.73 -0.56
N ILE A 101 7.88 13.49 -1.72
CA ILE A 101 7.86 12.22 -2.42
C ILE A 101 9.29 11.73 -2.56
N ALA A 102 9.61 10.57 -2.01
CA ALA A 102 10.98 10.05 -2.04
C ALA A 102 11.08 8.64 -2.64
N SER A 103 12.06 8.49 -3.52
CA SER A 103 12.56 7.20 -3.98
C SER A 103 14.07 7.21 -3.84
N GLU A 104 14.60 6.45 -2.88
CA GLU A 104 16.01 6.53 -2.55
C GLU A 104 16.91 5.98 -3.66
N ASP A 105 17.95 6.74 -4.00
CA ASP A 105 18.97 6.32 -4.97
C ASP A 105 20.36 6.64 -4.43
N LEU A 106 20.91 5.73 -3.64
CA LEU A 106 22.21 5.93 -3.00
C LEU A 106 23.38 6.09 -4.00
N ALA A 107 23.20 5.77 -5.28
CA ALA A 107 24.24 5.92 -6.31
C ALA A 107 24.32 7.34 -6.88
N ALA A 108 23.25 8.14 -6.81
CA ALA A 108 23.23 9.54 -7.23
C ALA A 108 23.50 10.51 -6.06
N PRO A 109 24.07 11.71 -6.26
CA PRO A 109 24.18 12.71 -5.19
C PRO A 109 22.82 13.08 -4.58
N PRO A 110 22.73 13.41 -3.27
CA PRO A 110 21.49 13.86 -2.65
C PRO A 110 20.88 15.04 -3.39
N ARG A 111 19.58 14.95 -3.67
CA ARG A 111 18.83 15.98 -4.41
C ARG A 111 17.40 16.08 -3.90
N LEU A 112 16.98 17.32 -3.69
CA LEU A 112 15.60 17.72 -3.42
C LEU A 112 15.17 18.69 -4.53
N GLU A 113 14.30 18.25 -5.44
CA GLU A 113 13.76 19.07 -6.52
C GLU A 113 12.36 19.54 -6.17
N ARG A 114 12.04 20.79 -6.48
CA ARG A 114 10.70 21.35 -6.27
C ARG A 114 9.96 21.45 -7.60
N ASP A 115 8.76 20.88 -7.64
CA ASP A 115 7.82 20.96 -8.75
C ASP A 115 6.47 21.47 -8.21
N GLY A 116 6.31 22.80 -8.20
CA GLY A 116 5.17 23.47 -7.58
C GLY A 116 5.05 23.14 -6.08
N PRO A 117 3.96 22.47 -5.64
CA PRO A 117 3.78 22.04 -4.25
C PRO A 117 4.46 20.68 -3.92
N LEU A 118 4.99 19.97 -4.91
CA LEU A 118 5.68 18.70 -4.73
C LEU A 118 7.18 18.92 -4.52
N PHE A 119 7.75 18.16 -3.59
CA PHE A 119 9.18 18.02 -3.37
C PHE A 119 9.58 16.58 -3.69
N LEU A 120 10.41 16.41 -4.71
CA LEU A 120 10.89 15.12 -5.19
C LEU A 120 12.30 14.89 -4.66
N ALA A 121 12.48 13.85 -3.86
CA ALA A 121 13.74 13.55 -3.20
C ALA A 121 14.29 12.19 -3.63
N ASN A 122 15.61 12.11 -3.77
CA ASN A 122 16.30 10.82 -3.93
C ASN A 122 16.95 10.31 -2.63
N ARG A 123 16.60 10.91 -1.49
CA ARG A 123 17.03 10.53 -0.14
C ARG A 123 15.90 10.76 0.84
N TRP A 124 15.64 9.77 1.70
CA TRP A 124 14.68 9.95 2.79
C TRP A 124 15.17 10.98 3.82
N ALA A 125 16.49 11.12 4.00
CA ALA A 125 17.08 12.10 4.91
C ALA A 125 16.76 13.56 4.53
N LEU A 126 16.44 13.85 3.27
CA LEU A 126 16.03 15.18 2.81
C LEU A 126 14.62 15.58 3.28
N LEU A 127 13.90 14.67 3.95
CA LEU A 127 12.65 15.01 4.62
C LEU A 127 12.86 16.14 5.65
N GLY A 128 14.02 16.19 6.32
CA GLY A 128 14.33 17.28 7.24
C GLY A 128 14.42 18.64 6.55
N GLU A 129 15.07 18.68 5.38
CA GLU A 129 15.15 19.91 4.57
C GLU A 129 13.75 20.34 4.09
N PHE A 130 12.94 19.40 3.61
CA PHE A 130 11.55 19.66 3.24
C PHE A 130 10.75 20.27 4.39
N LEU A 131 10.83 19.68 5.59
CA LEU A 131 10.10 20.18 6.76
C LEU A 131 10.56 21.59 7.14
N SER A 132 11.87 21.85 7.13
CA SER A 132 12.41 23.20 7.37
C SER A 132 11.89 24.23 6.34
N GLN A 133 11.87 23.88 5.06
CA GLN A 133 11.31 24.74 4.01
C GLN A 133 9.80 24.96 4.18
N ALA A 134 9.05 23.91 4.51
CA ALA A 134 7.62 24.01 4.76
C ALA A 134 7.30 24.93 5.96
N GLU A 135 8.06 24.82 7.07
CA GLU A 135 7.90 25.70 8.23
C GLU A 135 8.23 27.16 7.89
N ALA A 136 9.28 27.41 7.09
CA ALA A 136 9.62 28.76 6.60
C ALA A 136 8.53 29.36 5.70
N GLU A 137 7.77 28.51 5.00
CA GLU A 137 6.61 28.88 4.17
C GLU A 137 5.30 29.00 4.98
N GLY A 138 5.36 28.91 6.32
CA GLY A 138 4.20 29.04 7.19
C GLY A 138 3.39 27.74 7.40
N LEU A 139 3.86 26.61 6.89
CA LEU A 139 3.25 25.29 7.09
C LEU A 139 3.81 24.62 8.35
N SER A 140 3.66 25.27 9.51
CA SER A 140 4.19 24.70 10.76
C SER A 140 3.52 23.40 11.16
N LEU A 141 4.27 22.48 11.76
CA LEU A 141 3.77 21.21 12.30
C LEU A 141 3.06 21.45 13.64
N GLY A 142 1.87 22.04 13.63
CA GLY A 142 1.10 22.39 14.82
C GLY A 142 -0.34 21.85 14.83
N PRO A 143 -1.18 22.25 15.81
CA PRO A 143 -2.54 21.72 16.00
C PRO A 143 -3.47 21.77 14.79
N GLN A 144 -3.28 22.76 13.92
CA GLN A 144 -4.09 22.98 12.71
C GLN A 144 -3.53 22.27 11.46
N THR A 145 -2.49 21.46 11.59
CA THR A 145 -1.83 20.76 10.47
C THR A 145 -2.17 19.28 10.48
N ALA A 146 -2.58 18.77 9.32
CA ALA A 146 -2.62 17.34 9.03
C ALA A 146 -1.30 16.92 8.40
N LEU A 147 -0.59 15.99 9.03
CA LEU A 147 0.53 15.26 8.44
C LEU A 147 0.02 13.90 7.98
N VAL A 148 -0.15 13.76 6.67
CA VAL A 148 -0.65 12.55 6.02
C VAL A 148 0.54 11.72 5.55
N LEU A 149 0.57 10.45 5.95
CA LEU A 149 1.63 9.52 5.61
C LEU A 149 1.07 8.41 4.73
N ASP A 150 1.62 8.22 3.54
CA ASP A 150 1.50 6.93 2.88
C ASP A 150 2.23 5.85 3.70
N LEU A 151 1.69 4.64 3.75
CA LEU A 151 2.26 3.54 4.52
C LEU A 151 3.15 2.62 3.69
N ASP A 152 2.63 2.05 2.60
CA ASP A 152 3.33 1.03 1.83
C ASP A 152 4.45 1.66 1.00
N LYS A 153 5.69 1.22 1.22
CA LYS A 153 6.90 1.75 0.57
C LYS A 153 7.29 3.19 0.96
N THR A 154 6.54 3.79 1.87
CA THR A 154 6.84 5.09 2.47
C THR A 154 7.18 4.95 3.95
N THR A 155 6.19 4.68 4.80
CA THR A 155 6.39 4.50 6.25
C THR A 155 6.90 3.09 6.58
N LEU A 156 6.46 2.08 5.82
CA LEU A 156 6.92 0.69 5.87
C LEU A 156 7.65 0.36 4.57
N GLY A 157 8.91 -0.05 4.67
CA GLY A 157 9.71 -0.51 3.54
C GLY A 157 10.09 0.59 2.56
N ALA A 158 10.75 1.66 3.04
CA ALA A 158 11.17 2.81 2.24
C ALA A 158 11.59 2.46 0.79
N ARG A 159 10.95 3.10 -0.20
CA ARG A 159 11.24 2.96 -1.62
C ARG A 159 12.71 3.22 -1.91
N GLY A 160 13.33 2.29 -2.65
CA GLY A 160 14.75 2.35 -3.02
C GLY A 160 15.69 1.85 -1.93
N ARG A 161 15.18 1.55 -0.73
CA ARG A 161 15.96 1.06 0.42
C ARG A 161 15.52 -0.33 0.89
N ASN A 162 14.23 -0.53 1.11
CA ASN A 162 13.66 -1.74 1.73
C ASN A 162 12.31 -2.18 1.11
N ASP A 163 11.85 -1.53 0.04
CA ASP A 163 10.56 -1.85 -0.59
C ASP A 163 10.50 -3.26 -1.20
N GLY A 164 11.65 -3.82 -1.57
CA GLY A 164 11.71 -5.20 -2.07
C GLY A 164 11.20 -6.24 -1.05
N ALA A 165 11.28 -5.96 0.26
CA ALA A 165 10.74 -6.88 1.27
C ALA A 165 9.20 -6.87 1.28
N VAL A 166 8.60 -5.71 1.02
CA VAL A 166 7.14 -5.55 0.85
C VAL A 166 6.68 -6.33 -0.39
N ASP A 167 7.39 -6.19 -1.51
CA ASP A 167 7.06 -6.92 -2.75
C ASP A 167 7.18 -8.45 -2.56
N ARG A 168 8.24 -8.91 -1.88
CA ARG A 168 8.41 -10.34 -1.56
C ARG A 168 7.27 -10.87 -0.71
N ALA A 169 6.82 -10.14 0.32
CA ALA A 169 5.69 -10.56 1.15
C ALA A 169 4.43 -10.82 0.32
N ARG A 170 4.18 -9.98 -0.69
CA ARG A 170 3.06 -10.14 -1.62
C ARG A 170 3.24 -11.37 -2.50
N VAL A 171 4.39 -11.53 -3.14
CA VAL A 171 4.69 -12.69 -4.01
C VAL A 171 4.60 -14.00 -3.23
N ASP A 172 5.15 -14.04 -2.01
CA ASP A 172 5.07 -15.20 -1.12
C ASP A 172 3.62 -15.52 -0.73
N GLY A 173 2.80 -14.49 -0.50
CA GLY A 173 1.37 -14.63 -0.27
C GLY A 173 0.64 -15.29 -1.45
N VAL A 174 0.95 -14.88 -2.69
CA VAL A 174 0.39 -15.53 -3.89
C VAL A 174 0.85 -16.98 -3.98
N ARG A 175 2.16 -17.24 -3.87
CA ARG A 175 2.73 -18.60 -3.94
C ARG A 175 2.12 -19.54 -2.91
N ALA A 176 1.99 -19.09 -1.66
CA ALA A 176 1.38 -19.86 -0.58
C ALA A 176 -0.10 -20.16 -0.86
N THR A 177 -0.84 -19.20 -1.43
CA THR A 177 -2.24 -19.39 -1.84
C THR A 177 -2.35 -20.47 -2.91
N VAL A 178 -1.52 -20.36 -3.95
CA VAL A 178 -1.54 -21.28 -5.09
C VAL A 178 -1.12 -22.69 -4.66
N ALA A 179 -0.04 -22.82 -3.88
CA ALA A 179 0.42 -24.11 -3.36
C ALA A 179 -0.64 -24.80 -2.47
N ALA A 180 -1.34 -24.04 -1.63
CA ALA A 180 -2.41 -24.58 -0.78
C ALA A 180 -3.64 -25.04 -1.57
N LEU A 181 -3.90 -24.45 -2.74
CA LEU A 181 -5.00 -24.81 -3.62
C LEU A 181 -4.65 -26.01 -4.50
N LEU A 182 -3.52 -25.96 -5.21
CA LEU A 182 -3.17 -26.93 -6.26
C LEU A 182 -2.34 -28.13 -5.76
N GLY A 183 -1.68 -28.02 -4.61
CA GLY A 183 -0.80 -29.06 -4.08
C GLY A 183 0.31 -29.44 -5.05
N GLU A 184 0.57 -30.75 -5.21
CA GLU A 184 1.62 -31.27 -6.10
C GLU A 184 1.39 -31.00 -7.60
N ARG A 185 0.17 -30.58 -7.99
CA ARG A 185 -0.14 -30.21 -9.39
C ARG A 185 0.26 -28.78 -9.71
N PHE A 186 0.82 -28.05 -8.75
CA PHE A 186 1.24 -26.68 -8.97
C PHE A 186 2.54 -26.61 -9.80
N ASP A 187 2.45 -26.01 -10.99
CA ASP A 187 3.64 -25.63 -11.75
C ASP A 187 4.14 -24.23 -11.30
N GLN A 188 5.05 -24.25 -10.32
CA GLN A 188 5.70 -23.05 -9.80
C GLN A 188 6.48 -22.28 -10.89
N ALA A 189 7.10 -22.98 -11.84
CA ALA A 189 7.91 -22.35 -12.88
C ALA A 189 7.02 -21.61 -13.89
N ALA A 190 5.90 -22.21 -14.27
CA ALA A 190 4.89 -21.56 -15.11
C ALA A 190 4.30 -20.32 -14.41
N PHE A 191 4.02 -20.41 -13.10
CA PHE A 191 3.54 -19.27 -12.32
C PHE A 191 4.56 -18.13 -12.29
N ASP A 192 5.82 -18.41 -11.93
CA ASP A 192 6.85 -17.37 -11.82
C ASP A 192 7.10 -16.69 -13.16
N ARG A 193 7.08 -17.48 -14.25
CA ARG A 193 7.16 -16.97 -15.61
C ARG A 193 5.99 -16.03 -15.93
N ALA A 194 4.77 -16.46 -15.64
CA ALA A 194 3.58 -15.65 -15.92
C ALA A 194 3.56 -14.36 -15.10
N TYR A 195 3.87 -14.44 -13.81
CA TYR A 195 3.90 -13.28 -12.93
C TYR A 195 4.98 -12.28 -13.37
N GLY A 196 6.20 -12.74 -13.67
CA GLY A 196 7.29 -11.88 -14.10
C GLY A 196 7.04 -11.13 -15.42
N GLU A 197 6.29 -11.74 -16.34
CA GLU A 197 5.92 -11.12 -17.61
C GLU A 197 4.71 -10.18 -17.47
N LEU A 198 3.61 -10.67 -16.88
CA LEU A 198 2.33 -9.95 -16.82
C LEU A 198 2.32 -8.80 -15.81
N ASN A 199 3.28 -8.73 -14.88
CA ASN A 199 3.45 -7.59 -13.97
C ASN A 199 4.15 -6.38 -14.62
N ARG A 200 4.46 -6.43 -15.93
CA ARG A 200 5.09 -5.31 -16.65
C ARG A 200 4.05 -4.26 -17.06
N PRO A 201 4.44 -2.96 -17.12
CA PRO A 201 3.56 -1.86 -17.53
C PRO A 201 2.79 -2.10 -18.84
N THR A 202 3.38 -2.82 -19.80
CA THR A 202 2.76 -3.17 -21.08
C THR A 202 1.45 -3.95 -20.92
N TYR A 203 1.28 -4.72 -19.84
CA TYR A 203 0.07 -5.50 -19.57
C TYR A 203 -0.87 -4.83 -18.55
N HIS A 204 -0.56 -3.62 -18.06
CA HIS A 204 -1.44 -2.89 -17.14
C HIS A 204 -2.83 -2.59 -17.73
N PRO A 205 -3.01 -2.33 -19.04
CA PRO A 205 -4.36 -2.21 -19.61
C PRO A 205 -5.21 -3.46 -19.43
N PHE A 206 -4.60 -4.65 -19.55
CA PHE A 206 -5.29 -5.94 -19.39
C PHE A 206 -5.51 -6.32 -17.92
N THR A 207 -4.47 -6.16 -17.08
CA THR A 207 -4.52 -6.51 -15.65
C THR A 207 -5.15 -5.40 -14.79
N ALA A 208 -5.47 -4.25 -15.38
CA ALA A 208 -5.90 -3.03 -14.72
C ALA A 208 -4.92 -2.51 -13.64
N ASP A 209 -3.64 -2.90 -13.71
CA ASP A 209 -2.63 -2.70 -12.66
C ASP A 209 -3.13 -3.23 -11.29
N ASN A 210 -3.91 -4.33 -11.31
CA ASN A 210 -4.52 -4.92 -10.14
C ASN A 210 -3.86 -6.26 -9.80
N GLN A 211 -3.28 -6.32 -8.59
CA GLN A 211 -2.53 -7.49 -8.13
C GLN A 211 -3.43 -8.70 -7.85
N ASP A 212 -4.72 -8.53 -7.50
CA ASP A 212 -5.65 -9.65 -7.38
C ASP A 212 -5.90 -10.29 -8.75
N TYR A 213 -6.04 -9.46 -9.78
CA TYR A 213 -6.28 -9.91 -11.15
C TYR A 213 -5.06 -10.66 -11.67
N LEU A 214 -3.88 -10.09 -11.50
CA LEU A 214 -2.61 -10.72 -11.84
C LEU A 214 -2.42 -12.06 -11.09
N ALA A 215 -2.62 -12.08 -9.78
CA ALA A 215 -2.49 -13.29 -8.97
C ALA A 215 -3.44 -14.41 -9.44
N TYR A 216 -4.69 -14.06 -9.77
CA TYR A 216 -5.65 -15.03 -10.29
C TYR A 216 -5.31 -15.51 -11.71
N ILE A 217 -4.85 -14.62 -12.59
CA ILE A 217 -4.37 -15.00 -13.93
C ILE A 217 -3.22 -16.02 -13.82
N CYS A 218 -2.23 -15.72 -12.97
CA CYS A 218 -1.10 -16.63 -12.75
C CYS A 218 -1.54 -17.96 -12.13
N LEU A 219 -2.52 -17.96 -11.22
CA LEU A 219 -3.12 -19.20 -10.70
C LEU A 219 -3.77 -20.03 -11.81
N ALA A 220 -4.58 -19.41 -12.67
CA ALA A 220 -5.26 -20.10 -13.76
C ALA A 220 -4.28 -20.69 -14.78
N VAL A 221 -3.17 -20.00 -15.06
CA VAL A 221 -2.05 -20.53 -15.86
C VAL A 221 -1.40 -21.72 -15.17
N GLY A 222 -0.99 -21.57 -13.89
CA GLY A 222 -0.33 -22.63 -13.12
C GLY A 222 -1.23 -23.86 -12.85
N ALA A 223 -2.55 -23.68 -12.90
CA ALA A 223 -3.54 -24.75 -12.80
C ALA A 223 -3.89 -25.40 -14.14
N GLY A 224 -3.33 -24.92 -15.25
CA GLY A 224 -3.60 -25.45 -16.59
C GLY A 224 -4.99 -25.10 -17.15
N MET A 225 -5.67 -24.08 -16.63
CA MET A 225 -6.93 -23.61 -17.21
C MET A 225 -6.73 -22.94 -18.57
N ILE A 226 -5.56 -22.34 -18.76
CA ILE A 226 -5.14 -21.68 -20.00
C ILE A 226 -3.61 -21.78 -20.11
N GLY A 227 -3.11 -22.03 -21.32
CA GLY A 227 -1.67 -22.04 -21.59
C GLY A 227 -1.10 -20.61 -21.60
N PHE A 228 0.10 -20.42 -21.07
CA PHE A 228 0.72 -19.10 -20.96
C PHE A 228 0.92 -18.40 -22.31
N GLU A 229 1.47 -19.10 -23.31
CA GLU A 229 1.66 -18.52 -24.67
C GLU A 229 0.31 -18.15 -25.30
N GLY A 230 -0.68 -19.04 -25.21
CA GLY A 230 -2.00 -18.80 -25.77
C GLY A 230 -2.76 -17.67 -25.07
N LEU A 231 -2.46 -17.38 -23.80
CA LEU A 231 -2.94 -16.19 -23.11
C LEU A 231 -2.29 -14.92 -23.70
N LEU A 232 -0.96 -14.91 -23.85
CA LEU A 232 -0.26 -13.76 -24.40
C LEU A 232 -0.70 -13.44 -25.82
N ASP A 233 -0.83 -14.46 -26.67
CA ASP A 233 -1.31 -14.30 -28.06
C ASP A 233 -2.70 -13.66 -28.11
N GLN A 234 -3.61 -14.08 -27.22
CA GLN A 234 -4.97 -13.52 -27.16
C GLN A 234 -5.00 -12.09 -26.65
N VAL A 235 -4.16 -11.74 -25.67
CA VAL A 235 -4.03 -10.35 -25.18
C VAL A 235 -3.43 -9.46 -26.26
N GLN A 236 -2.36 -9.91 -26.93
CA GLN A 236 -1.71 -9.16 -28.01
C GLN A 236 -2.61 -8.98 -29.24
N ALA A 237 -3.40 -10.00 -29.57
CA ALA A 237 -4.40 -9.92 -30.64
C ALA A 237 -5.61 -9.04 -30.29
N GLY A 238 -5.74 -8.59 -29.03
CA GLY A 238 -6.88 -7.80 -28.56
C GLY A 238 -8.17 -8.60 -28.36
N ASN A 239 -8.08 -9.94 -28.32
CA ASN A 239 -9.21 -10.83 -28.05
C ASN A 239 -9.54 -10.91 -26.56
N LEU A 240 -8.55 -10.71 -25.69
CA LEU A 240 -8.72 -10.54 -24.25
C LEU A 240 -8.26 -9.14 -23.87
N GLN A 241 -9.21 -8.22 -23.73
CA GLN A 241 -8.90 -6.80 -23.51
C GLN A 241 -8.82 -6.45 -22.03
N ASN A 242 -9.55 -7.18 -21.19
CA ASN A 242 -9.68 -6.91 -19.77
C ASN A 242 -9.82 -8.20 -18.95
N PHE A 243 -9.85 -8.04 -17.63
CA PHE A 243 -9.96 -9.17 -16.71
C PHE A 243 -11.30 -9.92 -16.80
N GLN A 244 -12.40 -9.25 -17.14
CA GLN A 244 -13.70 -9.90 -17.32
C GLN A 244 -13.71 -10.83 -18.54
N ASP A 245 -13.11 -10.41 -19.65
CA ASP A 245 -12.92 -11.26 -20.84
C ASP A 245 -12.12 -12.52 -20.47
N PHE A 246 -11.06 -12.34 -19.67
CA PHE A 246 -10.25 -13.44 -19.17
C PHE A 246 -11.05 -14.42 -18.30
N LEU A 247 -11.85 -13.92 -17.35
CA LEU A 247 -12.71 -14.76 -16.51
C LEU A 247 -13.68 -15.59 -17.36
N ALA A 248 -14.29 -14.98 -18.37
CA ALA A 248 -15.18 -15.68 -19.30
C ALA A 248 -14.44 -16.76 -20.11
N ALA A 249 -13.22 -16.47 -20.56
CA ALA A 249 -12.41 -17.40 -21.36
C ALA A 249 -11.99 -18.65 -20.59
N VAL A 250 -11.67 -18.53 -19.30
CA VAL A 250 -11.24 -19.67 -18.46
C VAL A 250 -12.39 -20.41 -17.79
N ALA A 251 -13.62 -19.89 -17.86
CA ALA A 251 -14.79 -20.45 -17.17
C ALA A 251 -15.08 -21.93 -17.51
N PRO A 252 -14.97 -22.41 -18.78
CA PRO A 252 -15.19 -23.82 -19.08
C PRO A 252 -14.22 -24.74 -18.33
N GLN A 253 -12.92 -24.40 -18.32
CA GLN A 253 -11.88 -25.16 -17.64
C GLN A 253 -12.02 -25.05 -16.12
N ALA A 254 -12.36 -23.87 -15.59
CA ALA A 254 -12.63 -23.68 -14.17
C ALA A 254 -13.81 -24.53 -13.68
N ARG A 255 -14.88 -24.67 -14.48
CA ARG A 255 -16.03 -25.56 -14.15
C ARG A 255 -15.67 -27.04 -14.12
N ALA A 256 -14.72 -27.46 -14.96
CA ALA A 256 -14.21 -28.83 -15.01
C ALA A 256 -13.09 -29.09 -13.98
N ALA A 257 -12.56 -28.05 -13.34
CA ALA A 257 -11.53 -28.16 -12.33
C ALA A 257 -12.05 -28.81 -11.04
N GLU A 258 -11.13 -29.09 -10.12
CA GLU A 258 -11.48 -29.61 -8.81
C GLU A 258 -12.40 -28.66 -8.02
N PRO A 259 -13.16 -29.16 -7.04
CA PRO A 259 -14.19 -28.36 -6.35
C PRO A 259 -13.69 -27.07 -5.71
N ARG A 260 -12.47 -27.06 -5.14
CA ARG A 260 -11.90 -25.87 -4.49
C ARG A 260 -11.59 -24.76 -5.50
N LEU A 261 -10.97 -25.12 -6.62
CA LEU A 261 -10.59 -24.17 -7.65
C LEU A 261 -11.81 -23.63 -8.41
N ARG A 262 -12.81 -24.49 -8.65
CA ARG A 262 -14.11 -24.07 -9.19
C ARG A 262 -14.81 -23.06 -8.28
N ALA A 263 -14.88 -23.36 -6.98
CA ALA A 263 -15.52 -22.47 -6.00
C ALA A 263 -14.80 -21.10 -5.93
N LEU A 264 -13.47 -21.09 -5.97
CA LEU A 264 -12.69 -19.86 -6.01
C LEU A 264 -12.97 -19.03 -7.28
N HIS A 265 -13.05 -19.68 -8.45
CA HIS A 265 -13.38 -18.98 -9.69
C HIS A 265 -14.78 -18.33 -9.61
N GLU A 266 -15.79 -19.07 -9.16
CA GLU A 266 -17.15 -18.56 -8.97
C GLU A 266 -17.17 -17.37 -7.99
N GLU A 267 -16.40 -17.46 -6.90
CA GLU A 267 -16.28 -16.41 -5.89
C GLU A 267 -15.63 -15.13 -6.45
N ILE A 268 -14.59 -15.27 -7.27
CA ILE A 268 -13.92 -14.14 -7.93
C ILE A 268 -14.84 -13.49 -8.96
N VAL A 269 -15.53 -14.27 -9.79
CA VAL A 269 -16.50 -13.75 -10.78
C VAL A 269 -17.57 -12.91 -10.08
N MET A 270 -18.22 -13.47 -9.04
CA MET A 270 -19.23 -12.77 -8.25
C MET A 270 -18.71 -11.44 -7.68
N ARG A 271 -17.48 -11.41 -7.15
CA ARG A 271 -16.90 -10.19 -6.56
C ARG A 271 -16.55 -9.14 -7.59
N VAL A 272 -16.02 -9.55 -8.74
CA VAL A 272 -15.74 -8.64 -9.86
C VAL A 272 -17.03 -8.03 -10.38
N GLU A 273 -18.09 -8.83 -10.54
CA GLU A 273 -19.42 -8.34 -10.93
C GLU A 273 -20.02 -7.37 -9.90
N ALA A 274 -19.74 -7.57 -8.61
CA ALA A 274 -20.12 -6.66 -7.53
C ALA A 274 -19.24 -5.40 -7.44
N GLY A 275 -18.19 -5.28 -8.27
CA GLY A 275 -17.27 -4.15 -8.27
C GLY A 275 -16.27 -4.13 -7.11
N ASP A 276 -15.99 -5.29 -6.49
CA ASP A 276 -14.94 -5.40 -5.46
C ASP A 276 -13.56 -5.16 -6.11
N PRO A 277 -12.79 -4.15 -5.66
CA PRO A 277 -11.48 -3.85 -6.23
C PRO A 277 -10.42 -4.92 -5.89
N THR A 278 -10.68 -5.82 -4.95
CA THR A 278 -9.73 -6.83 -4.45
C THR A 278 -10.41 -8.21 -4.31
N PRO A 279 -10.84 -8.83 -5.42
CA PRO A 279 -11.72 -10.00 -5.38
C PRO A 279 -11.05 -11.28 -4.84
N PHE A 280 -9.72 -11.36 -4.83
CA PHE A 280 -9.00 -12.58 -4.44
C PHE A 280 -8.65 -12.57 -2.94
N LYS A 281 -9.68 -12.70 -2.10
CA LYS A 281 -9.57 -12.53 -0.64
C LYS A 281 -8.61 -13.50 0.04
N GLU A 282 -8.53 -14.76 -0.39
CA GLU A 282 -7.58 -15.71 0.20
C GLU A 282 -6.13 -15.27 -0.05
N PHE A 283 -5.82 -14.79 -1.25
CA PHE A 283 -4.52 -14.20 -1.54
C PHE A 283 -4.20 -13.04 -0.59
N ARG A 284 -5.15 -12.13 -0.36
CA ARG A 284 -4.95 -10.99 0.55
C ARG A 284 -4.70 -11.41 1.99
N ARG A 285 -5.40 -12.43 2.50
CA ARG A 285 -5.11 -13.01 3.83
C ARG A 285 -3.70 -13.63 3.90
N ARG A 286 -3.24 -14.28 2.82
CA ARG A 286 -1.88 -14.81 2.74
C ARG A 286 -0.82 -13.72 2.64
N GLU A 287 -1.11 -12.63 1.95
CA GLU A 287 -0.27 -11.43 1.93
C GLU A 287 -0.14 -10.81 3.33
N TYR A 288 -1.23 -10.76 4.13
CA TYR A 288 -1.17 -10.35 5.53
C TYR A 288 -0.19 -11.23 6.33
N LEU A 289 -0.37 -12.55 6.28
CA LEU A 289 0.50 -13.49 6.99
C LEU A 289 1.96 -13.40 6.53
N GLY A 290 2.20 -13.28 5.23
CA GLY A 290 3.54 -13.08 4.66
C GLY A 290 4.17 -11.77 5.13
N THR A 291 3.37 -10.71 5.27
CA THR A 291 3.82 -9.41 5.80
C THR A 291 4.19 -9.52 7.27
N VAL A 292 3.33 -10.12 8.10
CA VAL A 292 3.59 -10.33 9.54
C VAL A 292 4.81 -11.23 9.78
N ALA A 293 5.01 -12.26 8.94
CA ALA A 293 6.18 -13.13 9.03
C ALA A 293 7.52 -12.39 8.81
N ARG A 294 7.47 -11.22 8.17
CA ARG A 294 8.62 -10.34 7.89
C ARG A 294 8.74 -9.18 8.87
N PHE A 295 7.89 -9.08 9.87
CA PHE A 295 7.98 -8.04 10.90
C PHE A 295 8.85 -8.52 12.06
N GLY A 296 9.85 -7.73 12.45
CA GLY A 296 10.75 -8.08 13.55
C GLY A 296 11.69 -9.27 13.25
N ARG A 297 11.80 -9.69 11.98
CA ARG A 297 12.55 -10.90 11.56
C ARG A 297 13.59 -10.57 10.50
N PRO A 298 14.80 -11.17 10.54
CA PRO A 298 15.27 -12.20 11.50
C PRO A 298 15.43 -11.68 12.93
N SER A 299 15.34 -12.59 13.91
CA SER A 299 15.58 -12.26 15.32
C SER A 299 17.09 -12.17 15.61
N GLY A 300 17.47 -11.36 16.61
CA GLY A 300 18.87 -11.19 17.03
C GLY A 300 19.68 -10.23 16.16
N GLU A 301 21.00 -10.32 16.25
CA GLU A 301 21.96 -9.45 15.55
C GLU A 301 22.25 -9.94 14.12
N ALA A 302 21.22 -9.92 13.26
CA ALA A 302 21.43 -10.18 11.84
C ALA A 302 22.14 -8.99 11.15
N PRO A 303 23.03 -9.25 10.17
CA PRO A 303 23.61 -8.19 9.33
C PRO A 303 22.51 -7.34 8.70
N ILE A 304 22.78 -6.03 8.56
CA ILE A 304 21.76 -5.09 8.09
C ILE A 304 21.31 -5.38 6.65
N GLU A 305 22.20 -5.89 5.80
CA GLU A 305 21.92 -6.30 4.43
C GLU A 305 20.90 -7.45 4.40
N VAL A 306 20.96 -8.35 5.37
CA VAL A 306 19.99 -9.43 5.54
C VAL A 306 18.65 -8.86 6.02
N ARG A 307 18.64 -7.96 7.02
CA ARG A 307 17.40 -7.29 7.45
C ARG A 307 16.74 -6.50 6.32
N LEU A 308 17.50 -5.70 5.57
CA LEU A 308 16.99 -4.93 4.44
C LEU A 308 16.37 -5.83 3.35
N ARG A 309 16.78 -7.10 3.28
CA ARG A 309 16.19 -8.08 2.37
C ARG A 309 15.00 -8.83 2.98
N GLU A 310 15.08 -9.24 4.24
CA GLU A 310 14.09 -10.16 4.80
C GLU A 310 12.98 -9.47 5.60
N GLU A 311 13.32 -8.36 6.25
CA GLU A 311 12.42 -7.62 7.13
C GLU A 311 11.72 -6.49 6.37
N ILE A 312 10.46 -6.23 6.72
CA ILE A 312 9.79 -4.97 6.38
C ILE A 312 10.01 -4.01 7.54
N LEU A 313 10.83 -2.97 7.31
CA LEU A 313 11.28 -2.02 8.31
C LEU A 313 10.43 -0.74 8.28
N ILE A 314 10.29 -0.08 9.43
CA ILE A 314 9.76 1.28 9.48
C ILE A 314 10.85 2.26 9.02
N THR A 315 10.51 3.19 8.14
CA THR A 315 11.41 4.25 7.68
C THR A 315 11.65 5.24 8.82
N GLN A 316 12.86 5.28 9.37
CA GLN A 316 13.16 6.06 10.58
C GLN A 316 12.87 7.55 10.39
N GLU A 317 13.24 8.11 9.24
CA GLU A 317 13.06 9.52 8.92
C GLU A 317 11.59 9.94 9.04
N VAL A 318 10.70 9.12 8.47
CA VAL A 318 9.24 9.32 8.53
C VAL A 318 8.72 9.15 9.95
N ARG A 319 9.21 8.13 10.68
CA ARG A 319 8.85 7.89 12.08
C ARG A 319 9.20 9.08 12.98
N GLU A 320 10.42 9.62 12.89
CA GLU A 320 10.83 10.76 13.71
C GLU A 320 10.04 12.03 13.38
N ALA A 321 9.82 12.30 12.09
CA ALA A 321 8.97 13.41 11.64
C ALA A 321 7.55 13.31 12.23
N ALA A 322 6.93 12.13 12.14
CA ALA A 322 5.61 11.86 12.69
C ALA A 322 5.55 12.03 14.21
N LEU A 323 6.53 11.50 14.95
CA LEU A 323 6.58 11.62 16.41
C LEU A 323 6.75 13.07 16.86
N VAL A 324 7.62 13.84 16.20
CA VAL A 324 7.78 15.27 16.48
C VAL A 324 6.52 16.05 16.14
N ALA A 325 5.90 15.78 14.98
CA ALA A 325 4.64 16.41 14.58
C ALA A 325 3.53 16.16 15.60
N GLY A 326 3.38 14.91 16.06
CA GLY A 326 2.43 14.53 17.11
C GLY A 326 2.69 15.28 18.43
N ARG A 327 3.96 15.38 18.87
CA ARG A 327 4.33 16.15 20.07
C ARG A 327 4.04 17.65 19.95
N ARG A 328 4.20 18.23 18.76
CA ARG A 328 3.83 19.62 18.47
C ARG A 328 2.32 19.80 18.24
N GLY A 329 1.57 18.72 18.34
CA GLY A 329 0.11 18.72 18.32
C GLY A 329 -0.51 18.52 16.94
N ALA A 330 0.24 18.26 15.87
CA ALA A 330 -0.33 17.97 14.54
C ALA A 330 -1.20 16.70 14.54
N LEU A 331 -2.10 16.60 13.56
CA LEU A 331 -2.84 15.36 13.30
C LEU A 331 -2.00 14.50 12.37
N VAL A 332 -1.39 13.44 12.90
CA VAL A 332 -0.70 12.44 12.07
C VAL A 332 -1.72 11.36 11.67
N PHE A 333 -1.80 11.06 10.37
CA PHE A 333 -2.80 10.15 9.81
C PHE A 333 -2.20 9.28 8.69
N GLY A 334 -2.36 7.97 8.77
CA GLY A 334 -1.79 7.01 7.82
C GLY A 334 -2.78 6.57 6.73
N LEU A 335 -2.32 6.48 5.49
CA LEU A 335 -3.07 5.99 4.34
C LEU A 335 -2.36 4.80 3.71
N SER A 336 -3.11 3.76 3.34
CA SER A 336 -2.58 2.59 2.63
C SER A 336 -3.56 2.14 1.57
N ASP A 337 -3.03 1.74 0.41
CA ASP A 337 -3.82 1.11 -0.66
C ASP A 337 -3.94 -0.41 -0.46
N LYS A 338 -3.38 -0.95 0.63
CA LYS A 338 -3.51 -2.35 1.01
C LYS A 338 -4.93 -2.63 1.49
N PRO A 339 -5.61 -3.70 1.02
CA PRO A 339 -6.95 -4.04 1.47
C PRO A 339 -7.00 -4.47 2.93
N ASP A 340 -8.19 -4.40 3.53
CA ASP A 340 -8.41 -4.79 4.93
C ASP A 340 -7.98 -6.24 5.17
N GLU A 341 -8.28 -7.15 4.23
CA GLU A 341 -7.94 -8.56 4.33
C GLU A 341 -6.43 -8.82 4.29
N ALA A 342 -5.65 -7.87 3.77
CA ALA A 342 -4.19 -7.91 3.80
C ALA A 342 -3.60 -7.10 4.96
N SER A 343 -4.42 -6.43 5.77
CA SER A 343 -4.00 -5.50 6.81
C SER A 343 -4.45 -5.90 8.23
N PHE A 344 -5.55 -6.64 8.33
CA PHE A 344 -6.12 -7.15 9.57
C PHE A 344 -6.01 -8.66 9.65
N PRO A 345 -5.90 -9.24 10.85
CA PRO A 345 -5.90 -10.68 11.03
C PRO A 345 -7.20 -11.30 10.50
N PRO A 346 -7.13 -12.48 9.85
CA PRO A 346 -8.32 -13.18 9.44
C PRO A 346 -9.15 -13.60 10.68
N PRO A 347 -10.48 -13.72 10.56
CA PRO A 347 -11.34 -14.12 11.67
C PRO A 347 -10.86 -15.43 12.31
N GLY A 348 -10.74 -15.46 13.63
CA GLY A 348 -10.29 -16.63 14.39
C GLY A 348 -8.77 -16.83 14.49
N ALA A 349 -7.96 -15.92 13.94
CA ALA A 349 -6.50 -15.98 14.13
C ALA A 349 -6.08 -15.38 15.47
N GLU A 350 -6.11 -16.20 16.52
CA GLU A 350 -5.66 -15.81 17.86
C GLU A 350 -4.17 -15.39 17.88
N GLY A 351 -3.87 -14.33 18.63
CA GLY A 351 -2.50 -13.83 18.81
C GLY A 351 -1.96 -12.94 17.67
N LEU A 352 -2.67 -12.83 16.55
CA LEU A 352 -2.31 -11.92 15.46
C LEU A 352 -2.95 -10.54 15.62
N GLN A 353 -2.26 -9.50 15.16
CA GLN A 353 -2.68 -8.10 15.28
C GLN A 353 -2.72 -7.39 13.92
N PRO A 354 -3.54 -6.33 13.76
CA PRO A 354 -3.50 -5.49 12.57
C PRO A 354 -2.07 -4.98 12.30
N LEU A 355 -1.69 -4.82 11.03
CA LEU A 355 -0.31 -4.48 10.66
C LEU A 355 0.23 -3.24 11.38
N HIS A 356 -0.61 -2.23 11.59
CA HIS A 356 -0.17 -1.01 12.29
C HIS A 356 0.20 -1.24 13.76
N ARG A 357 -0.27 -2.33 14.37
CA ARG A 357 0.03 -2.71 15.77
C ARG A 357 1.13 -3.77 15.87
N THR A 358 1.48 -4.43 14.77
CA THR A 358 2.52 -5.46 14.75
C THR A 358 3.92 -4.84 14.83
N PRO A 359 4.78 -5.26 15.78
CA PRO A 359 6.12 -4.68 15.94
C PRO A 359 7.09 -5.04 14.82
N THR A 360 7.87 -4.07 14.36
CA THR A 360 9.02 -4.28 13.47
C THR A 360 10.13 -3.27 13.79
N HIS A 361 11.35 -3.45 13.29
CA HIS A 361 12.43 -2.48 13.53
C HIS A 361 12.26 -1.23 12.67
N ALA A 362 12.74 -0.08 13.17
CA ALA A 362 12.94 1.09 12.33
C ALA A 362 14.40 1.15 11.82
N TYR A 363 14.59 1.63 10.60
CA TYR A 363 15.91 1.77 9.99
C TYR A 363 16.00 3.04 9.15
N GLY A 364 17.11 3.76 9.30
CA GLY A 364 17.38 4.97 8.54
C GLY A 364 18.29 5.94 9.25
N GLU A 365 18.36 7.16 8.73
CA GLU A 365 19.01 8.29 9.38
C GLU A 365 18.10 8.88 10.47
N SER A 366 18.70 9.49 11.48
CA SER A 366 17.96 10.26 12.48
C SER A 366 17.82 11.69 11.97
N LEU A 367 16.64 12.28 12.13
CA LEU A 367 16.26 13.64 11.76
C LEU A 367 15.85 14.40 13.04
N PRO A 368 16.79 14.71 13.95
CA PRO A 368 16.47 15.48 15.15
C PRO A 368 15.94 16.87 14.76
N ALA A 369 14.94 17.35 15.50
CA ALA A 369 14.41 18.69 15.34
C ALA A 369 15.26 19.72 16.16
N PRO A 370 15.50 20.96 15.66
CA PRO A 370 15.08 21.51 14.37
C PRO A 370 15.77 20.79 13.21
N TRP A 371 14.99 20.45 12.18
CA TRP A 371 15.25 19.36 11.23
C TRP A 371 16.61 19.46 10.53
N GLY A 372 17.62 18.78 11.09
CA GLY A 372 18.97 18.78 10.56
C GLY A 372 20.00 18.25 11.56
N ASN A 373 21.18 17.89 11.05
CA ASN A 373 22.35 17.67 11.89
C ASN A 373 22.91 19.04 12.24
N GLY A 374 22.96 19.37 13.53
CA GLY A 374 23.81 20.46 14.02
C GLY A 374 25.29 20.17 13.76
#